data_AF-A0A6A9QDI1-F1
#
_entry.id   AF-A0A6A9QDI1-F1
#
_cell.length_a   1.000
_cell.length_b   1.000
_cell.length_c   1.000
_cell.angle_alpha   90.00
_cell.angle_beta   90.00
_cell.angle_gamma   90.00
#
_symmetry.space_group_name_H-M   'P 1'
#
loop_
_entity.id
_entity.type
_entity.pdbx_description
1 polymer ?
#
loop_
_entity_poly.entity_id
_entity_poly.type
_entity_poly.pdbx_seq_one_letter_code
_entity_poly.pdbx_strand_id
1 'polypeptide(L)'
;MSLRDYEGNKIAIWLAYFTADSRRKGRKTKKVKITLDDLFSAAKALGLEPEVLDKVHPGSRVKGLIMVKKVKGKYKLIKDIYSYLQQQKKL
;
A
#
# COMPACT_ATOMS: atom_id res chain seq x y z
N MET A 1 -6.99 -15.02 -8.41
CA MET A 1 -6.18 -14.11 -9.25
C MET A 1 -4.75 -14.01 -8.73
N SER A 2 -3.78 -14.34 -9.58
CA SER A 2 -2.35 -14.15 -9.34
C SER A 2 -1.97 -12.67 -9.50
N LEU A 3 -0.79 -12.27 -9.02
CA LEU A 3 -0.29 -10.91 -9.26
C LEU A 3 0.04 -10.65 -10.75
N ARG A 4 0.14 -11.71 -11.56
CA ARG A 4 0.44 -11.63 -12.99
C ARG A 4 -0.80 -11.35 -13.84
N ASP A 5 -2.00 -11.63 -13.31
CA ASP A 5 -3.28 -11.41 -13.99
C ASP A 5 -3.60 -9.91 -14.15
N TYR A 6 -2.88 -9.07 -13.41
CA TYR A 6 -2.93 -7.61 -13.53
C TYR A 6 -1.92 -7.15 -14.58
N GLU A 7 -2.25 -7.34 -15.85
CA GLU A 7 -1.44 -6.96 -17.02
C GLU A 7 -1.07 -5.46 -17.01
N GLY A 8 -0.02 -5.08 -16.28
CA GLY A 8 0.54 -3.72 -16.24
C GLY A 8 -0.34 -2.62 -15.63
N ASN A 9 -1.64 -2.84 -15.51
CA ASN A 9 -2.64 -1.81 -15.17
C ASN A 9 -2.83 -1.60 -13.67
N LYS A 10 -2.47 -2.58 -12.84
CA LYS A 10 -2.57 -2.48 -11.38
C LYS A 10 -1.24 -2.81 -10.70
N ILE A 11 -1.00 -2.20 -9.55
CA ILE A 11 0.20 -2.36 -8.73
C ILE A 11 -0.18 -2.89 -7.34
N ALA A 12 0.60 -3.84 -6.86
CA ALA A 12 0.52 -4.33 -5.49
C ALA A 12 1.14 -3.33 -4.49
N ILE A 13 0.33 -2.88 -3.53
CA ILE A 13 0.72 -2.04 -2.40
C ILE A 13 0.44 -2.80 -1.10
N TRP A 14 1.51 -3.23 -0.44
CA TRP A 14 1.42 -4.00 0.79
C TRP A 14 1.30 -3.07 2.00
N LEU A 15 0.50 -3.46 3.01
CA LEU A 15 0.43 -2.75 4.28
C LEU A 15 1.82 -2.65 4.95
N ALA A 16 2.63 -3.70 4.79
CA ALA A 16 4.01 -3.77 5.24
C ALA A 16 4.88 -2.59 4.80
N TYR A 17 4.58 -1.95 3.65
CA TYR A 17 5.35 -0.81 3.15
C TYR A 17 5.29 0.38 4.10
N PHE A 18 4.26 0.47 4.94
CA PHE A 18 4.02 1.54 5.89
C PHE A 18 4.25 1.11 7.34
N THR A 19 3.95 -0.15 7.67
CA THR A 19 3.88 -0.63 9.07
C THR A 19 5.06 -1.51 9.50
N ALA A 20 5.83 -2.10 8.58
CA ALA A 20 6.88 -3.04 8.94
C ALA A 20 7.97 -2.40 9.83
N ASP A 21 8.61 -3.20 10.68
CA ASP A 21 9.54 -2.69 11.71
C ASP A 21 10.81 -2.08 11.16
N SER A 22 11.26 -2.50 9.97
CA SER A 22 12.46 -1.98 9.33
C SER A 22 12.34 -1.98 7.80
N ARG A 23 13.22 -1.23 7.14
CA ARG A 23 13.34 -1.23 5.67
C ARG A 23 13.71 -2.61 5.13
N ARG A 24 14.59 -3.34 5.84
CA ARG A 24 14.98 -4.72 5.52
C ARG A 24 13.79 -5.69 5.56
N LYS A 25 12.78 -5.42 6.39
CA LYS A 25 11.53 -6.20 6.48
C LYS A 25 10.45 -5.75 5.50
N GLY A 26 10.69 -4.73 4.67
CA GLY A 26 9.77 -4.31 3.61
C GLY A 26 9.23 -2.89 3.73
N ARG A 27 9.52 -2.17 4.82
CA ARG A 27 9.09 -0.78 4.96
C ARG A 27 9.71 0.10 3.86
N LYS A 28 8.90 0.95 3.22
CA LYS A 28 9.32 1.89 2.17
C LYS A 28 9.21 3.36 2.60
N THR A 29 8.51 3.65 3.70
CA THR A 29 8.32 5.00 4.25
C THR A 29 8.79 5.09 5.71
N LYS A 30 8.56 6.22 6.41
CA LYS A 30 8.63 6.23 7.87
C LYS A 30 7.47 5.38 8.43
N LYS A 31 7.69 4.75 9.59
CA LYS A 31 6.72 3.85 10.19
C LYS A 31 5.49 4.65 10.62
N VAL A 32 4.31 4.19 10.22
CA VAL A 32 3.03 4.77 10.65
C VAL A 32 2.12 3.67 11.19
N LYS A 33 1.30 4.01 12.18
CA LYS A 33 0.29 3.10 12.74
C LYS A 33 -1.00 3.25 11.94
N ILE A 34 -1.19 2.35 10.97
CA ILE A 34 -2.36 2.30 10.09
C ILE A 34 -2.87 0.87 9.96
N THR A 35 -4.15 0.73 9.66
CA THR A 35 -4.81 -0.53 9.32
C THR A 35 -4.86 -0.72 7.80
N LEU A 36 -5.34 -1.89 7.35
CA LEU A 36 -5.61 -2.12 5.93
C LEU A 36 -6.73 -1.22 5.41
N ASP A 37 -7.71 -0.92 6.25
CA ASP A 37 -8.83 -0.04 5.92
C ASP A 37 -8.39 1.41 5.71
N ASP A 38 -7.48 1.91 6.56
CA ASP A 38 -6.84 3.22 6.35
C ASP A 38 -6.14 3.29 4.98
N LEU A 39 -5.40 2.24 4.63
CA LEU A 39 -4.68 2.15 3.37
C LEU A 39 -5.63 2.10 2.17
N PHE A 40 -6.73 1.34 2.28
CA PHE A 40 -7.78 1.24 1.27
C PHE A 40 -8.47 2.60 1.08
N SER A 41 -8.89 3.24 2.16
CA SER A 41 -9.55 4.54 2.15
C SER A 41 -8.66 5.64 1.55
N ALA A 42 -7.37 5.67 1.89
CA ALA A 42 -6.41 6.59 1.29
C ALA A 42 -6.26 6.37 -0.22
N ALA A 43 -6.13 5.11 -0.67
CA ALA A 43 -6.04 4.80 -2.09
C ALA A 43 -7.34 5.15 -2.85
N LYS A 44 -8.50 4.96 -2.21
CA LYS A 44 -9.82 5.32 -2.76
C LYS A 44 -9.95 6.84 -2.92
N ALA A 45 -9.56 7.62 -1.91
CA ALA A 45 -9.57 9.08 -1.95
C ALA A 45 -8.65 9.65 -3.04
N LEU A 46 -7.55 8.96 -3.35
CA LEU A 46 -6.63 9.32 -4.43
C LEU A 46 -7.09 8.85 -5.82
N GLY A 47 -8.29 8.25 -5.95
CA GLY A 47 -8.84 7.79 -7.23
C GLY A 47 -8.10 6.59 -7.82
N LEU A 48 -7.47 5.76 -6.97
CA LEU A 48 -6.62 4.65 -7.43
C LEU A 48 -7.37 3.32 -7.58
N GLU A 49 -8.70 3.30 -7.49
CA GLU A 49 -9.55 2.11 -7.66
C GLU A 49 -9.01 0.87 -6.90
N PRO A 50 -8.86 0.95 -5.56
CA PRO A 50 -8.23 -0.10 -4.78
C PRO A 50 -9.09 -1.37 -4.72
N GLU A 51 -8.43 -2.52 -4.72
CA GLU A 51 -9.03 -3.84 -4.55
C GLU A 51 -8.25 -4.60 -3.47
N VAL A 52 -8.94 -5.12 -2.46
CA VAL A 52 -8.31 -5.83 -1.35
C VAL A 52 -8.04 -7.28 -1.75
N LEU A 53 -6.82 -7.76 -1.49
CA LEU A 53 -6.48 -9.17 -1.62
C LEU A 53 -6.05 -9.73 -0.27
N ASP A 54 -6.59 -10.89 0.11
CA ASP A 54 -6.18 -11.60 1.31
C ASP A 54 -4.83 -12.30 1.07
N LYS A 55 -3.74 -11.55 1.29
CA LYS A 55 -2.36 -12.04 1.17
C LYS A 55 -1.51 -11.59 2.33
N VAL A 56 -0.47 -12.38 2.61
CA VAL A 56 0.54 -12.11 3.65
C VAL A 56 1.84 -11.70 2.99
N HIS A 57 2.42 -10.58 3.43
CA HIS A 57 3.70 -10.10 2.89
C HIS A 57 4.83 -11.09 3.25
N PRO A 58 5.57 -11.66 2.29
CA PRO A 58 6.52 -12.74 2.56
C PRO A 58 7.64 -12.34 3.54
N GLY A 59 8.15 -11.11 3.42
CA GLY A 59 9.31 -10.65 4.18
C GLY A 59 9.01 -10.17 5.61
N SER A 60 7.81 -9.64 5.86
CA SER A 60 7.41 -9.13 7.19
C SER A 60 6.34 -9.95 7.88
N ARG A 61 5.70 -10.88 7.17
CA ARG A 61 4.50 -11.62 7.64
C ARG A 61 3.30 -10.74 8.00
N VAL A 62 3.33 -9.45 7.63
CA VAL A 62 2.19 -8.53 7.80
C VAL A 62 1.09 -8.93 6.81
N LYS A 63 -0.13 -9.13 7.31
CA LYS A 63 -1.32 -9.38 6.50
C LYS A 63 -1.81 -8.08 5.87
N GLY A 64 -2.26 -8.15 4.62
CA GLY A 64 -2.91 -7.03 3.95
C GLY A 64 -2.16 -6.56 2.72
N LEU A 65 -2.87 -6.62 1.59
CA LEU A 65 -2.45 -6.15 0.29
C LEU A 65 -3.64 -5.47 -0.37
N ILE A 66 -3.39 -4.32 -1.00
CA ILE A 66 -4.31 -3.76 -1.99
C ILE A 66 -3.65 -3.75 -3.37
N MET A 67 -4.45 -4.01 -4.39
CA MET A 67 -4.11 -3.73 -5.78
C MET A 67 -4.70 -2.37 -6.15
N VAL A 68 -3.90 -1.52 -6.77
CA VAL A 68 -4.32 -0.16 -7.15
C VAL A 68 -4.02 0.12 -8.61
N LYS A 69 -4.82 0.94 -9.27
CA LYS A 69 -4.59 1.38 -10.65
C LYS A 69 -3.22 2.06 -10.78
N LYS A 70 -2.47 1.66 -11.80
CA LYS A 70 -1.16 2.23 -12.12
C LYS A 70 -1.33 3.53 -12.90
N VAL A 71 -1.49 4.63 -12.18
CA VAL A 71 -1.46 5.97 -12.78
C VAL A 71 -0.05 6.58 -12.81
N LYS A 72 0.85 6.11 -11.94
CA LYS A 72 2.24 6.56 -11.80
C LYS A 72 3.15 5.38 -11.45
N GLY A 73 4.46 5.62 -11.39
CA GLY A 73 5.41 4.63 -10.88
C GLY A 73 5.12 4.21 -9.43
N LYS A 74 5.37 2.94 -9.10
CA LYS A 74 5.05 2.34 -7.80
C LYS A 74 5.51 3.16 -6.60
N TYR A 75 6.76 3.62 -6.60
CA TYR A 75 7.30 4.42 -5.50
C TYR A 75 6.66 5.80 -5.38
N LYS A 76 6.21 6.39 -6.49
CA LYS A 76 5.50 7.67 -6.48
C LYS A 76 4.11 7.48 -5.87
N LEU A 77 3.40 6.41 -6.22
CA LEU A 77 2.12 6.06 -5.58
C LEU A 77 2.27 5.79 -4.09
N ILE A 78 3.31 5.07 -3.67
CA ILE A 78 3.58 4.84 -2.24
C ILE A 78 3.77 6.17 -1.49
N LYS A 79 4.50 7.12 -2.09
CA LYS A 79 4.70 8.46 -1.50
C LYS A 79 3.40 9.26 -1.45
N ASP A 80 2.62 9.28 -2.53
CA ASP A 80 1.34 10.00 -2.60
C ASP A 80 0.37 9.48 -1.52
N ILE A 81 0.23 8.15 -1.39
CA ILE A 81 -0.56 7.51 -0.33
C ILE A 81 -0.04 7.86 1.06
N TYR A 82 1.28 7.81 1.25
CA TYR A 82 1.90 8.14 2.53
C TYR A 82 1.63 9.59 2.96
N SER A 83 1.81 10.55 2.04
CA SER A 83 1.55 11.97 2.29
C SER A 83 0.08 12.20 2.65
N TYR A 84 -0.85 11.55 1.95
CA TYR A 84 -2.28 11.62 2.27
C TYR A 84 -2.58 11.11 3.70
N LEU A 85 -2.01 9.95 4.07
CA LEU A 85 -2.18 9.37 5.41
C LEU A 85 -1.62 10.27 6.52
N GLN A 86 -0.52 10.97 6.27
CA GLN A 86 0.03 11.93 7.23
C GLN A 86 -0.90 13.13 7.45
N GLN A 87 -1.47 13.67 6.36
CA GLN A 87 -2.39 14.79 6.41
C GLN A 87 -3.66 14.45 7.19
N GLN A 88 -4.23 13.26 6.99
CA GLN A 88 -5.45 12.84 7.69
C GLN A 88 -5.23 12.58 9.18
N LYS A 89 -4.13 11.94 9.57
CA LYS A 89 -3.90 11.57 10.97
C LYS A 89 -3.13 12.62 11.78
N LYS A 90 -2.80 13.80 11.21
CA LYS A 90 -1.83 14.76 11.78
C LYS A 90 -0.57 14.06 12.32
N LEU A 91 -0.03 13.09 11.55
CA LEU A 91 1.14 12.26 11.90
C LEU A 91 2.47 12.91 11.53
#